data_AF-A0A7X3UZQ5-F1
#
_entry.id   AF-A0A7X3UZQ5-F1
#
_cell.length_a   1.000
_cell.length_b   1.000
_cell.length_c   1.000
_cell.angle_alpha   90.00
_cell.angle_beta   90.00
_cell.angle_gamma   90.00
#
_symmetry.space_group_name_H-M   'P 1'
#
loop_
_entity.id
_entity.type
_entity.pdbx_description
1 polymer ?
#
loop_
_entity_poly.entity_id
_entity_poly.type
_entity_poly.pdbx_seq_one_letter_code
_entity_poly.pdbx_strand_id
1 'polypeptide(L)'
;MMARTKRSRRSYSAGEWGRNRVRVFADPKTGLYQIEWRENGRRRTKSLKHRDWRRAKRQADEFAAGFVGPELNGKAEAEPEPLTLETLFDIYGEEVTPAKGEKSRRRDRVATAMFLKFFGTDRRPETLSRRDWDRFIQARRAGRVGLSGKPVGDRTIEWDLAFLMAVLNW
;
A
#
# COMPACT_ATOMS: atom_id res chain seq x y z
N MET A 1 39.98 26.68 -31.64
CA MET A 1 39.96 25.99 -30.34
C MET A 1 38.83 26.59 -29.50
N MET A 2 37.63 26.01 -29.51
CA MET A 2 36.46 26.60 -28.85
C MET A 2 36.54 26.39 -27.33
N ALA A 3 36.60 27.50 -26.59
CA ALA A 3 36.68 27.52 -25.14
C ALA A 3 35.43 26.86 -24.52
N ARG A 4 35.64 25.82 -23.70
CA ARG A 4 34.57 25.19 -22.93
C ARG A 4 34.07 26.17 -21.88
N THR A 5 32.98 26.89 -22.18
CA THR A 5 32.27 27.73 -21.21
C THR A 5 31.94 26.88 -19.97
N LYS A 6 32.58 27.20 -18.85
CA LYS A 6 32.42 26.53 -17.56
C LYS A 6 31.01 26.85 -17.03
N ARG A 7 29.98 26.17 -17.54
CA ARG A 7 28.60 26.27 -17.04
C ARG A 7 28.64 26.07 -15.53
N SER A 8 28.26 27.08 -14.74
CA SER A 8 28.23 26.97 -13.29
C SER A 8 27.31 25.80 -12.93
N ARG A 9 27.90 24.66 -12.54
CA ARG A 9 27.16 23.46 -12.14
C ARG A 9 26.59 23.72 -10.75
N ARG A 10 25.48 24.45 -10.69
CA ARG A 10 24.73 24.66 -9.46
C ARG A 10 24.28 23.29 -8.97
N SER A 11 24.82 22.88 -7.84
CA SER A 11 24.38 21.70 -7.11
C SER A 11 24.15 22.07 -5.67
N TYR A 12 23.12 21.49 -5.08
CA TYR A 12 22.73 21.73 -3.70
C TYR A 12 22.52 20.38 -3.02
N SER A 13 22.83 20.31 -1.74
CA SER A 13 22.58 19.11 -0.96
C SER A 13 21.82 19.47 0.31
N ALA A 14 20.80 18.67 0.60
CA ALA A 14 19.96 18.78 1.77
C ALA A 14 20.04 17.49 2.60
N GLY A 15 19.74 17.59 3.90
CA GLY A 15 19.74 16.46 4.83
C GLY A 15 21.12 16.10 5.40
N GLU A 16 21.08 15.24 6.43
CA GLU A 16 22.22 14.72 7.17
C GLU A 16 22.87 13.54 6.45
N TRP A 17 24.20 13.47 6.50
CA TRP A 17 24.96 12.38 5.90
C TRP A 17 24.64 11.04 6.60
N GLY A 18 24.41 9.98 5.83
CA GLY A 18 24.09 8.65 6.35
C GLY A 18 22.64 8.44 6.81
N ARG A 19 21.82 9.50 6.85
CA ARG A 19 20.39 9.42 7.19
C ARG A 19 19.52 9.73 5.98
N ASN A 20 19.44 11.01 5.64
CA ASN A 20 18.49 11.52 4.66
C ASN A 20 19.13 12.42 3.59
N ARG A 21 20.38 12.12 3.22
CA ARG A 21 21.15 12.96 2.30
C ARG A 21 20.60 12.92 0.88
N VAL A 22 20.30 14.10 0.35
CA VAL A 22 19.80 14.30 -1.01
C VAL A 22 20.65 15.34 -1.72
N ARG A 23 20.85 15.17 -3.02
CA ARG A 23 21.59 16.10 -3.88
C ARG A 23 20.77 16.48 -5.10
N VAL A 24 20.64 17.78 -5.35
CA VAL A 24 20.10 18.32 -6.59
C VAL A 24 21.21 18.86 -7.47
N PHE A 25 21.15 18.57 -8.77
CA PHE A 25 22.09 19.06 -9.78
C PHE A 25 21.42 19.15 -11.16
N ALA A 26 21.94 20.00 -12.04
CA ALA A 26 21.46 20.08 -13.41
C ALA A 26 22.03 18.93 -14.26
N ASP A 27 21.17 18.26 -15.01
CA ASP A 27 21.56 17.33 -16.08
C ASP A 27 22.41 18.08 -17.12
N PRO A 28 23.65 17.62 -17.40
CA PRO A 28 24.54 18.31 -18.33
C PRO A 28 24.04 18.34 -19.78
N LYS A 29 23.19 17.37 -20.17
CA LYS A 29 22.63 17.26 -21.53
C LYS A 29 21.37 18.10 -21.68
N THR A 30 20.43 17.96 -20.74
CA THR A 30 19.08 18.57 -20.87
C THR A 30 18.92 19.89 -20.12
N GLY A 31 19.80 20.18 -19.16
CA GLY A 31 19.70 21.32 -18.25
C GLY A 31 18.57 21.21 -17.22
N LEU A 32 17.82 20.10 -17.21
CA LEU A 32 16.77 19.84 -16.23
C LEU A 32 17.40 19.48 -14.88
N TYR A 33 16.82 19.95 -13.79
CA TYR A 33 17.30 19.55 -12.47
C TYR A 33 16.93 18.10 -12.19
N GLN A 34 17.86 17.40 -11.57
CA GLN A 34 17.73 16.03 -11.08
C GLN A 34 17.97 16.02 -9.59
N ILE A 35 17.33 15.07 -8.91
CA ILE A 35 17.51 14.78 -7.50
C ILE A 35 18.12 13.38 -7.36
N GLU A 36 19.15 13.25 -6.52
CA GLU A 36 19.89 12.02 -6.26
C GLU A 36 19.89 11.72 -4.77
N TRP A 37 19.58 10.48 -4.41
CA TRP A 37 19.55 10.00 -3.03
C TRP A 37 20.07 8.55 -2.95
N ARG A 38 20.24 8.05 -1.72
CA ARG A 38 20.55 6.64 -1.47
C ARG A 38 19.36 5.94 -0.84
N GLU A 39 19.05 4.76 -1.34
CA GLU A 39 17.96 3.90 -0.88
C GLU A 39 18.49 2.46 -0.85
N ASN A 40 18.41 1.78 0.30
CA ASN A 40 18.95 0.42 0.50
C ASN A 40 20.42 0.27 0.03
N GLY A 41 21.25 1.28 0.31
CA GLY A 41 22.66 1.33 -0.11
C GLY A 41 22.88 1.63 -1.59
N ARG A 42 21.84 1.68 -2.42
CA ARG A 42 21.91 1.97 -3.86
C ARG A 42 21.65 3.44 -4.13
N ARG A 43 22.38 4.00 -5.09
CA ARG A 43 22.17 5.38 -5.54
C ARG A 43 21.02 5.43 -6.54
N ARG A 44 20.04 6.29 -6.28
CA ARG A 44 18.90 6.55 -7.16
C ARG A 44 18.95 8.00 -7.65
N THR A 45 18.46 8.23 -8.85
CA THR A 45 18.39 9.56 -9.45
C THR A 45 17.05 9.71 -10.18
N LYS A 46 16.39 10.85 -10.01
CA LYS A 46 15.12 11.18 -10.68
C LYS A 46 15.19 12.60 -11.26
N SER A 47 14.66 12.79 -12.46
CA SER A 47 14.53 14.13 -13.06
C SER A 47 13.33 14.86 -12.47
N LEU A 48 13.52 16.14 -12.12
CA LEU A 48 12.47 17.05 -11.65
C LEU A 48 11.68 17.67 -12.82
N LYS A 49 12.08 17.37 -14.08
CA LYS A 49 11.40 17.83 -15.30
C LYS A 49 11.25 19.35 -15.46
N HIS A 50 11.99 20.16 -14.69
CA HIS A 50 12.05 21.62 -14.86
C HIS A 50 13.47 22.18 -14.67
N ARG A 51 13.65 23.45 -15.07
CA ARG A 51 14.90 24.22 -14.94
C ARG A 51 14.85 25.31 -13.85
N ASP A 52 13.80 25.33 -13.04
CA ASP A 52 13.69 26.27 -11.91
C ASP A 52 14.55 25.82 -10.73
N TRP A 53 15.59 26.61 -10.41
CA TRP A 53 16.54 26.36 -9.33
C TRP A 53 15.94 26.53 -7.93
N ARG A 54 15.10 27.56 -7.73
CA ARG A 54 14.51 27.83 -6.42
C ARG A 54 13.52 26.73 -6.07
N ARG A 55 12.73 26.29 -7.05
CA ARG A 55 11.85 25.12 -6.93
C ARG A 55 12.64 23.84 -6.64
N ALA A 56 13.74 23.61 -7.37
CA ALA A 56 14.56 22.42 -7.18
C ALA A 56 15.21 22.37 -5.79
N LYS A 57 15.63 23.53 -5.24
CA LYS A 57 16.16 23.62 -3.87
C LYS A 57 15.09 23.26 -2.83
N ARG A 58 13.89 23.84 -2.92
CA ARG A 58 12.77 23.51 -2.03
C ARG A 58 12.42 22.04 -2.09
N GLN A 59 12.32 21.45 -3.28
CA GLN A 59 12.08 20.02 -3.44
C GLN A 59 13.20 19.15 -2.86
N ALA A 60 14.45 19.62 -2.84
CA ALA A 60 15.55 18.93 -2.16
C ALA A 60 15.39 18.97 -0.64
N ASP A 61 15.06 20.14 -0.09
CA ASP A 61 14.82 20.33 1.34
C ASP A 61 13.60 19.53 1.80
N GLU A 62 12.51 19.53 1.03
CA GLU A 62 11.31 18.71 1.25
C GLU A 62 11.61 17.21 1.17
N PHE A 63 12.38 16.75 0.18
CA PHE A 63 12.76 15.34 0.05
C PHE A 63 13.65 14.88 1.21
N ALA A 64 14.58 15.73 1.64
CA ALA A 64 15.44 15.45 2.78
C ALA A 64 14.63 15.44 4.09
N ALA A 65 13.76 16.44 4.30
CA ALA A 65 12.89 16.51 5.47
C ALA A 65 11.87 15.36 5.51
N GLY A 66 11.47 14.83 4.36
CA GLY A 66 10.39 13.86 4.21
C GLY A 66 10.80 12.39 4.15
N PHE A 67 11.92 12.00 3.52
CA PHE A 67 12.19 10.57 3.16
C PHE A 67 10.95 9.76 2.75
N VAL A 68 10.01 10.44 2.09
CA VAL A 68 8.88 9.86 1.39
C VAL A 68 9.46 9.22 0.13
N GLY A 69 9.04 7.99 -0.15
CA GLY A 69 9.29 7.30 -1.41
C GLY A 69 8.87 8.13 -2.63
N PRO A 70 9.10 7.66 -3.86
CA PRO A 70 9.26 8.48 -5.04
C PRO A 70 7.95 9.08 -5.62
N GLU A 71 7.24 9.92 -4.88
CA GLU A 71 6.02 10.66 -5.26
C GLU A 71 6.28 12.18 -5.31
N LEU A 72 7.41 12.61 -5.89
CA LEU A 72 7.74 14.04 -6.10
C LEU A 72 6.81 14.77 -7.12
N ASN A 73 5.71 14.15 -7.54
CA ASN A 73 4.65 14.77 -8.33
C ASN A 73 3.27 14.28 -7.87
N GLY A 74 2.87 14.68 -6.66
CA GLY A 74 1.46 14.65 -6.25
C GLY A 74 1.21 13.81 -5.01
N LYS A 75 0.80 14.50 -3.94
CA LYS A 75 0.28 13.97 -2.67
C LYS A 75 1.29 13.16 -1.85
N ALA A 76 1.68 13.73 -0.72
CA ALA A 76 2.17 12.93 0.40
C ALA A 76 1.01 12.02 0.83
N GLU A 77 1.00 10.77 0.38
CA GLU A 77 0.24 9.74 1.06
C GLU A 77 0.95 9.55 2.41
N ALA A 78 0.23 9.82 3.50
CA ALA A 78 0.58 9.27 4.80
C ALA A 78 0.89 7.78 4.62
N GLU A 79 1.75 7.17 5.45
CA GLU A 79 1.87 5.71 5.44
C GLU A 79 0.46 5.13 5.39
N PRO A 80 0.10 4.36 4.34
CA PRO A 80 -1.28 3.94 4.16
C PRO A 80 -1.68 3.24 5.44
N GLU A 81 -2.83 3.62 6.01
CA GLU A 81 -3.34 2.95 7.19
C GLU A 81 -3.26 1.44 6.94
N PRO A 82 -2.70 0.66 7.89
CA PRO A 82 -2.45 -0.75 7.67
C PRO A 82 -3.77 -1.42 7.29
N LEU A 83 -3.77 -2.12 6.15
CA LEU A 83 -4.97 -2.78 5.61
C LEU A 83 -5.61 -3.65 6.70
N THR A 84 -6.87 -3.36 7.01
CA THR A 84 -7.67 -4.15 7.95
C THR A 84 -8.55 -5.13 7.18
N LEU A 85 -9.10 -6.12 7.88
CA LEU A 85 -10.08 -7.03 7.30
C LEU A 85 -11.33 -6.27 6.84
N GLU A 86 -11.80 -5.29 7.60
CA GLU A 86 -12.95 -4.46 7.21
C GLU A 86 -12.70 -3.77 5.87
N THR A 87 -11.61 -3.02 5.75
CA THR A 87 -11.25 -2.32 4.52
C THR A 87 -11.06 -3.30 3.34
N LEU A 88 -10.41 -4.44 3.57
CA LEU A 88 -10.23 -5.46 2.53
C LEU A 88 -11.58 -6.03 2.03
N PHE A 89 -12.49 -6.37 2.95
CA PHE A 89 -13.79 -6.89 2.59
C PHE A 89 -14.68 -5.84 1.91
N ASP A 90 -14.58 -4.58 2.30
CA ASP A 90 -15.30 -3.48 1.67
C ASP A 90 -14.84 -3.29 0.23
N ILE A 91 -13.52 -3.17 0.00
CA ILE A 91 -12.96 -3.03 -1.35
C ILE A 91 -13.36 -4.23 -2.22
N TYR A 92 -13.20 -5.47 -1.73
CA TYR A 92 -13.62 -6.66 -2.47
C TYR A 92 -15.13 -6.65 -2.77
N GLY A 93 -15.94 -6.19 -1.81
CA GLY A 93 -17.38 -6.05 -1.93
C GLY A 93 -17.82 -5.01 -2.96
N GLU A 94 -17.01 -3.97 -3.19
CA GLU A 94 -17.22 -2.92 -4.18
C GLU A 94 -16.69 -3.30 -5.57
N GLU A 95 -15.53 -3.95 -5.64
CA GLU A 95 -14.84 -4.21 -6.91
C GLU A 95 -15.18 -5.57 -7.52
N VAL A 96 -15.34 -6.62 -6.70
CA VAL A 96 -15.46 -8.01 -7.18
C VAL A 96 -16.88 -8.55 -7.01
N THR A 97 -17.52 -8.33 -5.86
CA THR A 97 -18.85 -8.87 -5.58
C THR A 97 -19.93 -8.41 -6.58
N PRO A 98 -19.97 -7.16 -7.12
CA PRO A 98 -21.05 -6.74 -8.02
C PRO A 98 -21.13 -7.53 -9.32
N ALA A 99 -19.99 -8.02 -9.83
CA ALA A 99 -19.89 -8.84 -11.03
C ALA A 99 -20.47 -10.26 -10.84
N LYS A 100 -20.72 -10.69 -9.60
CA LYS A 100 -21.28 -12.00 -9.29
C LYS A 100 -22.82 -11.99 -9.39
N GLY A 101 -23.41 -13.17 -9.60
CA GLY A 101 -24.86 -13.34 -9.60
C GLY A 101 -25.50 -13.02 -8.23
N GLU A 102 -26.77 -12.61 -8.23
CA GLU A 102 -27.47 -12.08 -7.05
C GLU A 102 -27.38 -12.98 -5.80
N LYS A 103 -27.60 -14.28 -5.97
CA LYS A 103 -27.49 -15.26 -4.88
C LYS A 103 -26.09 -15.31 -4.29
N SER A 104 -25.05 -15.15 -5.11
CA SER A 104 -23.67 -15.07 -4.65
C SER A 104 -23.44 -13.77 -3.90
N ARG A 105 -23.89 -12.62 -4.42
CA ARG A 105 -23.76 -11.32 -3.74
C ARG A 105 -24.35 -11.33 -2.34
N ARG A 106 -25.54 -11.93 -2.18
CA ARG A 106 -26.18 -12.08 -0.86
C ARG A 106 -25.33 -12.96 0.07
N ARG A 107 -24.75 -14.04 -0.44
CA ARG A 107 -23.88 -14.92 0.35
C ARG A 107 -22.59 -14.22 0.76
N ASP A 108 -21.93 -13.52 -0.15
CA ASP A 108 -20.73 -12.74 0.13
C ASP A 108 -21.00 -11.76 1.28
N ARG A 109 -22.08 -10.96 1.21
CA ARG A 109 -22.44 -10.01 2.28
C ARG A 109 -22.65 -10.69 3.65
N VAL A 110 -23.36 -11.81 3.67
CA VAL A 110 -23.61 -12.56 4.91
C VAL A 110 -22.32 -13.16 5.46
N ALA A 111 -21.44 -13.67 4.58
CA ALA A 111 -20.17 -14.24 4.96
C ALA A 111 -19.19 -13.17 5.47
N THR A 112 -19.12 -12.01 4.80
CA THR A 112 -18.34 -10.84 5.24
C THR A 112 -18.73 -10.43 6.65
N ALA A 113 -20.02 -10.17 6.90
CA ALA A 113 -20.49 -9.78 8.23
C ALA A 113 -20.15 -10.82 9.31
N MET A 114 -20.23 -12.11 8.96
CA MET A 114 -19.87 -13.21 9.86
C MET A 114 -18.36 -13.23 10.16
N PHE A 115 -17.51 -13.05 9.14
CA PHE A 115 -16.05 -13.05 9.31
C PHE A 115 -15.55 -11.85 10.10
N LEU A 116 -16.05 -10.64 9.81
CA LEU A 116 -15.71 -9.44 10.55
C LEU A 116 -16.13 -9.55 12.03
N LYS A 117 -17.31 -10.11 12.30
CA LYS A 117 -17.75 -10.38 13.67
C LYS A 117 -16.86 -11.40 14.40
N PHE A 118 -16.33 -12.39 13.69
CA PHE A 118 -15.54 -13.47 14.30
C PHE A 118 -14.06 -13.09 14.50
N PHE A 119 -13.43 -12.49 13.50
CA PHE A 119 -12.00 -12.16 13.51
C PHE A 119 -11.70 -10.75 14.03
N GLY A 120 -12.70 -9.85 13.98
CA GLY A 120 -12.56 -8.42 14.28
C GLY A 120 -12.35 -7.58 13.02
N THR A 121 -12.89 -6.37 13.01
CA THR A 121 -12.83 -5.41 11.90
C THR A 121 -11.40 -4.91 11.67
N ASP A 122 -10.74 -4.49 12.75
CA ASP A 122 -9.40 -3.88 12.73
C ASP A 122 -8.26 -4.91 12.58
N ARG A 123 -8.60 -6.19 12.46
CA ARG A 123 -7.60 -7.26 12.35
C ARG A 123 -6.86 -7.12 11.02
N ARG A 124 -5.54 -7.20 11.05
CA ARG A 124 -4.69 -7.21 9.85
C ARG A 124 -4.75 -8.58 9.15
N PRO A 125 -5.04 -8.67 7.84
CA PRO A 125 -5.15 -9.94 7.11
C PRO A 125 -3.94 -10.86 7.27
N GLU A 126 -2.72 -10.31 7.19
CA GLU A 126 -1.45 -11.02 7.30
C GLU A 126 -1.18 -11.63 8.68
N THR A 127 -1.96 -11.25 9.69
CA THR A 127 -1.86 -11.80 11.04
C THR A 127 -2.81 -12.98 11.25
N LEU A 128 -3.63 -13.33 10.26
CA LEU A 128 -4.45 -14.54 10.32
C LEU A 128 -3.55 -15.77 10.28
N SER A 129 -3.72 -16.65 11.25
CA SER A 129 -2.92 -17.85 11.41
C SER A 129 -3.75 -19.11 11.18
N ARG A 130 -3.06 -20.26 11.07
CA ARG A 130 -3.72 -21.57 11.03
C ARG A 130 -4.63 -21.80 12.24
N ARG A 131 -4.24 -21.30 13.42
CA ARG A 131 -5.03 -21.41 14.64
C ARG A 131 -6.35 -20.67 14.54
N ASP A 132 -6.38 -19.50 13.90
CA ASP A 132 -7.61 -18.73 13.68
C ASP A 132 -8.55 -19.47 12.73
N TRP A 133 -7.98 -20.13 11.72
CA TRP A 133 -8.68 -21.01 10.80
C TRP A 133 -9.37 -22.18 11.50
N ASP A 134 -8.61 -22.92 12.31
CA ASP A 134 -9.13 -24.08 13.04
C ASP A 134 -10.20 -23.64 14.08
N ARG A 135 -10.00 -22.49 14.73
CA ARG A 135 -11.00 -21.88 15.62
C ARG A 135 -12.29 -21.55 14.90
N PHE A 136 -12.21 -20.95 13.70
CA PHE A 136 -13.40 -20.65 12.91
C PHE A 136 -14.15 -21.93 12.55
N ILE A 137 -13.46 -22.94 12.03
CA ILE A 137 -14.07 -24.23 11.64
C ILE A 137 -14.83 -24.83 12.82
N GLN A 138 -14.20 -24.91 14.00
CA GLN A 138 -14.84 -25.48 15.19
C GLN A 138 -16.04 -24.64 15.65
N ALA A 139 -15.90 -23.32 15.67
CA ALA A 139 -16.98 -22.43 16.10
C ALA A 139 -18.17 -22.45 15.13
N ARG A 140 -17.90 -22.51 13.82
CA ARG A 140 -18.91 -22.61 12.76
C ARG A 140 -19.63 -23.95 12.78
N ARG A 141 -18.89 -25.05 12.92
CA ARG A 141 -19.45 -26.41 13.08
C ARG A 141 -20.31 -26.53 14.33
N ALA A 142 -19.92 -25.89 15.43
CA ALA A 142 -20.70 -25.85 16.67
C ALA A 142 -21.89 -24.87 16.63
N GLY A 143 -22.09 -24.12 15.53
CA GLY A 143 -23.15 -23.12 15.43
C GLY A 143 -22.93 -21.83 16.23
N ARG A 144 -21.75 -21.63 16.80
CA ARG A 144 -21.38 -20.41 17.54
C ARG A 144 -21.15 -19.21 16.63
N VAL A 145 -20.95 -19.46 15.34
CA VAL A 145 -20.66 -18.45 14.31
C VAL A 145 -21.68 -18.59 13.18
N GLY A 146 -22.23 -17.45 12.75
CA GLY A 146 -23.29 -17.36 11.76
C GLY A 146 -24.59 -16.81 12.32
N LEU A 147 -25.51 -16.44 11.41
CA LEU A 147 -26.76 -15.76 11.77
C LEU A 147 -27.78 -16.67 12.48
N SER A 148 -27.78 -17.96 12.17
CA SER A 148 -28.80 -18.90 12.68
C SER A 148 -28.54 -19.42 14.08
N GLY A 149 -27.30 -19.29 14.60
CA GLY A 149 -26.87 -19.95 15.84
C GLY A 149 -26.91 -21.48 15.79
N LYS A 150 -27.04 -22.06 14.59
CA LYS A 150 -27.17 -23.51 14.38
C LYS A 150 -25.89 -24.10 13.79
N PRO A 151 -25.52 -25.34 14.16
CA PRO A 151 -24.49 -26.12 13.48
C PRO A 151 -24.72 -26.15 11.96
N VAL A 152 -23.63 -26.07 11.21
CA VAL A 152 -23.65 -26.25 9.75
C VAL A 152 -22.77 -27.42 9.35
N GLY A 153 -23.11 -28.05 8.23
CA GLY A 153 -22.32 -29.14 7.66
C GLY A 153 -21.04 -28.67 7.00
N ASP A 154 -20.10 -29.58 6.82
CA ASP A 154 -18.76 -29.30 6.29
C ASP A 154 -18.79 -28.61 4.92
N ARG A 155 -19.78 -28.92 4.07
CA ARG A 155 -19.94 -28.27 2.76
C ARG A 155 -20.18 -26.77 2.87
N THR A 156 -20.89 -26.32 3.90
CA THR A 156 -21.11 -24.88 4.15
C THR A 156 -19.82 -24.23 4.64
N ILE A 157 -19.11 -24.90 5.55
CA ILE A 157 -17.82 -24.41 6.06
C ILE A 157 -16.80 -24.27 4.92
N GLU A 158 -16.75 -25.25 4.02
CA GLU A 158 -15.89 -25.22 2.84
C GLU A 158 -16.20 -24.03 1.94
N TRP A 159 -17.48 -23.74 1.66
CA TRP A 159 -17.87 -22.57 0.89
C TRP A 159 -17.53 -21.25 1.58
N ASP A 160 -17.77 -21.17 2.89
CA ASP A 160 -17.41 -19.99 3.70
C ASP A 160 -15.89 -19.75 3.60
N LEU A 161 -15.07 -20.80 3.76
CA LEU A 161 -13.60 -20.71 3.68
C LEU A 161 -13.09 -20.45 2.26
N ALA A 162 -13.71 -21.01 1.24
CA ALA A 162 -13.36 -20.73 -0.15
C ALA A 162 -13.57 -19.25 -0.48
N PHE A 163 -14.65 -18.64 0.04
CA PHE A 163 -14.86 -17.20 -0.08
C PHE A 163 -13.78 -16.40 0.66
N LEU A 164 -13.46 -16.76 1.91
CA LEU A 164 -12.38 -16.10 2.67
C LEU A 164 -11.04 -16.17 1.92
N MET A 165 -10.67 -17.33 1.38
CA MET A 165 -9.46 -17.47 0.58
C MET A 165 -9.51 -16.65 -0.71
N ALA A 166 -10.66 -16.54 -1.36
CA ALA A 166 -10.80 -15.72 -2.56
C ALA A 166 -10.60 -14.22 -2.27
N VAL A 167 -10.99 -13.74 -1.08
CA VAL A 167 -10.74 -12.37 -0.65
C VAL A 167 -9.29 -12.15 -0.27
N LEU A 168 -8.67 -13.06 0.49
CA LEU A 168 -7.29 -12.91 0.96
C LEU A 168 -6.22 -13.04 -0.13
N ASN A 169 -6.53 -13.71 -1.25
CA ASN A 169 -5.60 -13.92 -2.36
C ASN A 169 -5.87 -13.00 -3.57
N TRP A 170 -6.89 -12.15 -3.49
CA TRP A 170 -7.17 -11.13 -4.49
C TRP A 170 -6.19 -9.97 -4.30
#